data_AF-A0A7S2L6N1-F1
#
_entry.id   AF-A0A7S2L6N1-F1
#
_cell.length_a   1.000
_cell.length_b   1.000
_cell.length_c   1.000
_cell.angle_alpha   90.00
_cell.angle_beta   90.00
_cell.angle_gamma   90.00
#
_symmetry.space_group_name_H-M   'P 1'
#
loop_
_entity.id
_entity.type
_entity.pdbx_description
1 polymer ?
#
loop_
_entity_poly.entity_id
_entity_poly.type
_entity_poly.pdbx_seq_one_letter_code
_entity_poly.pdbx_strand_id
1 'polypeptide(L)'
;VFECDGRFYKNVASRVSVGGGGRVYSFRNPPAFLDRRAPAARQALQEVESLLDHLFRHPNTPVFIARLLAQRFGASNPSGGYLLAIAAAFRTGAFAGTTYSGAYGDLGAAAAAILLHPEKLSQTPRDGALREPFLKVIHLMRSMGYKDDEDREVVLR
;
A
#
# COMPACT_ATOMS: atom_id res chain seq x y z
N VAL A 1 24.84 6.40 0.65
CA VAL A 1 25.83 7.44 0.28
C VAL A 1 26.38 7.09 -1.10
N PHE A 2 26.48 8.05 -2.03
CA PHE A 2 27.03 7.82 -3.38
C PHE A 2 28.44 8.40 -3.47
N GLU A 3 29.35 7.66 -4.10
CA GLU A 3 30.72 8.08 -4.34
C GLU A 3 30.86 8.55 -5.79
N CYS A 4 31.40 9.75 -5.97
CA CYS A 4 31.80 10.28 -7.28
C CYS A 4 33.14 11.01 -7.08
N ASP A 5 34.15 10.63 -7.86
CA ASP A 5 35.52 11.17 -7.80
C ASP A 5 36.10 11.22 -6.36
N GLY A 6 35.88 10.15 -5.59
CA GLY A 6 36.38 10.01 -4.22
C GLY A 6 35.65 10.87 -3.17
N ARG A 7 34.58 11.58 -3.54
CA ARG A 7 33.74 12.37 -2.62
C ARG A 7 32.43 11.66 -2.32
N PHE A 8 32.05 11.66 -1.04
CA PHE A 8 30.85 11.00 -0.52
C PHE A 8 29.69 11.97 -0.39
N TYR A 9 28.61 11.69 -1.11
CA TYR A 9 27.36 12.43 -1.02
C TYR A 9 26.36 11.62 -0.20
N LYS A 10 26.14 12.06 1.05
CA LYS A 10 25.00 11.59 1.85
C LYS A 10 23.71 11.97 1.13
N ASN A 11 22.63 11.23 1.35
CA ASN A 11 21.33 11.47 0.73
C ASN A 11 20.65 12.74 1.28
N VAL A 12 21.29 13.89 1.11
CA VAL A 12 20.82 15.20 1.55
C VAL A 12 19.99 15.85 0.45
N ALA A 13 20.27 15.51 -0.81
CA ALA A 13 19.55 15.99 -1.99
C ALA A 13 18.87 14.83 -2.73
N SER A 14 17.57 14.98 -3.04
CA SER A 14 16.77 13.97 -3.75
C SER A 14 17.09 13.88 -5.25
N ARG A 15 17.71 14.90 -5.83
CA ARG A 15 18.06 14.97 -7.25
C ARG A 15 19.54 15.29 -7.37
N VAL A 16 20.27 14.41 -8.03
CA VAL A 16 21.69 14.61 -8.34
C VAL A 16 21.76 15.10 -9.79
N SER A 17 22.53 16.16 -10.00
CA SER A 17 22.83 16.69 -11.33
C SER A 17 24.31 16.43 -11.62
N VAL A 18 24.61 15.83 -12.77
CA VAL A 18 25.98 15.49 -13.20
C VAL A 18 26.25 16.14 -14.55
N GLY A 19 27.36 16.87 -14.65
CA GLY A 19 27.82 17.52 -15.89
C GLY A 19 28.29 18.96 -15.69
N GLY A 20 29.10 19.44 -16.63
CA GLY A 20 29.60 20.83 -16.73
C GLY A 20 29.99 21.14 -18.17
N GLY A 21 29.84 22.40 -18.62
CA GLY A 21 30.23 22.83 -19.96
C GLY A 21 29.25 22.47 -21.09
N GLY A 22 27.94 22.49 -20.84
CA GLY A 22 26.90 22.49 -21.90
C GLY A 22 25.89 21.33 -21.86
N ARG A 23 26.14 20.26 -21.11
CA ARG A 23 25.15 19.20 -20.85
C ARG A 23 25.13 18.82 -19.37
N VAL A 24 23.94 18.90 -18.78
CA VAL A 24 23.67 18.50 -17.39
C VAL A 24 22.62 17.39 -17.43
N TYR A 25 22.98 16.22 -16.90
CA TYR A 25 22.07 15.11 -16.69
C TYR A 25 21.57 15.14 -15.25
N SER A 26 20.32 14.76 -15.01
CA SER A 26 19.81 14.62 -13.65
C SER A 26 19.10 13.31 -13.45
N PHE A 27 19.30 12.71 -12.28
CA PHE A 27 18.62 11.48 -11.89
C PHE A 27 18.19 11.56 -10.42
N ARG A 28 17.24 10.69 -10.05
CA ARG A 28 16.80 10.57 -8.66
C ARG A 28 17.89 9.90 -7.86
N ASN A 29 18.28 10.53 -6.75
CA ASN A 29 19.20 9.93 -5.82
C ASN A 29 18.52 8.70 -5.18
N PRO A 30 18.99 7.46 -5.39
CA PRO A 30 18.40 6.30 -4.72
C PRO A 30 18.58 6.47 -3.22
N PRO A 31 17.57 6.23 -2.36
CA PRO A 31 17.78 6.29 -0.92
C PRO A 31 18.85 5.26 -0.52
N ALA A 32 19.81 5.69 0.30
CA ALA A 32 20.90 4.85 0.77
C ALA A 32 21.17 5.24 2.21
N PHE A 33 20.84 4.35 3.14
CA PHE A 33 20.77 4.66 4.57
C PHE A 33 22.05 4.31 5.31
N LEU A 34 22.93 3.48 4.72
CA LEU A 34 24.22 3.10 5.29
C LEU A 34 25.44 3.59 4.52
N ASP A 35 26.58 3.55 5.23
CA ASP A 35 27.91 3.59 4.66
C ASP A 35 28.30 2.19 4.18
N ARG A 36 28.55 2.06 2.87
CA ARG A 36 28.87 0.78 2.21
C ARG A 36 30.26 0.25 2.58
N ARG A 37 31.12 1.07 3.20
CA ARG A 37 32.51 0.72 3.51
C ARG A 37 32.71 -0.02 4.84
N ALA A 38 31.73 0.00 5.74
CA ALA A 38 31.83 -0.65 7.05
C ALA A 38 30.54 -1.41 7.40
N PRO A 39 30.15 -2.44 6.62
CA PRO A 39 28.89 -3.14 6.82
C PRO A 39 28.93 -3.95 8.12
N ALA A 40 28.26 -3.47 9.18
CA ALA A 40 27.96 -4.29 10.35
C ALA A 40 26.57 -4.92 10.20
N ALA A 41 26.38 -6.18 10.60
CA ALA A 41 25.09 -6.88 10.50
C ALA A 41 23.93 -6.12 11.20
N ARG A 42 24.23 -5.45 12.32
CA ARG A 42 23.28 -4.59 13.04
C ARG A 42 22.82 -3.38 12.21
N GLN A 43 23.68 -2.85 11.34
CA GLN A 43 23.36 -1.71 10.49
C GLN A 43 22.43 -2.12 9.34
N ALA A 44 22.57 -3.33 8.81
CA ALA A 44 21.70 -3.83 7.73
C ALA A 44 20.22 -3.89 8.15
N LEU A 45 19.92 -4.35 9.37
CA LEU A 45 18.54 -4.35 9.89
C LEU A 45 17.98 -2.93 10.04
N GLN A 46 18.80 -2.00 10.55
CA GLN A 46 18.41 -0.59 10.69
C GLN A 46 18.15 0.08 9.34
N GLU A 47 18.85 -0.31 8.27
CA GLU A 47 18.58 0.15 6.91
C GLU A 47 17.23 -0.32 6.40
N VAL A 48 16.91 -1.60 6.62
CA VAL A 48 15.61 -2.15 6.23
C VAL A 48 14.49 -1.42 6.97
N GLU A 49 14.61 -1.24 8.28
CA GLU A 49 13.63 -0.48 9.08
C GLU A 49 13.48 0.96 8.57
N SER A 50 14.59 1.66 8.34
CA SER A 50 14.57 3.04 7.82
C SER A 50 13.92 3.14 6.44
N LEU A 51 14.17 2.17 5.56
CA LEU A 51 13.55 2.11 4.23
C LEU A 51 12.05 1.84 4.35
N LEU A 52 11.63 0.90 5.19
CA LEU A 52 10.23 0.62 5.44
C LEU A 52 9.51 1.84 6.00
N ASP A 53 10.12 2.54 6.96
CA ASP A 53 9.61 3.79 7.53
C ASP A 53 9.45 4.90 6.48
N HIS A 54 10.40 4.98 5.55
CA HIS A 54 10.36 5.92 4.44
C HIS A 54 9.21 5.59 3.48
N LEU A 55 9.08 4.32 3.08
CA LEU A 55 8.00 3.87 2.20
C LEU A 55 6.64 4.04 2.85
N PHE A 56 6.52 3.74 4.14
CA PHE A 56 5.29 3.89 4.90
C PHE A 56 4.81 5.34 4.94
N ARG A 57 5.71 6.29 5.15
CA ARG A 57 5.43 7.74 5.19
C ARG A 57 5.35 8.40 3.81
N HIS A 58 5.55 7.64 2.73
CA HIS A 58 5.50 8.18 1.39
C HIS A 58 4.07 8.68 1.05
N PRO A 59 3.91 9.86 0.42
CA PRO A 59 2.59 10.47 0.18
C PRO A 59 1.64 9.61 -0.66
N ASN A 60 2.16 8.69 -1.48
CA ASN A 60 1.33 7.77 -2.26
C ASN A 60 0.80 6.58 -1.44
N THR A 61 1.45 6.22 -0.33
CA THR A 61 1.13 5.00 0.44
C THR A 61 -0.33 4.98 0.91
N PRO A 62 -0.89 6.06 1.49
CA PRO A 62 -2.30 6.08 1.90
C PRO A 62 -3.26 5.80 0.75
N VAL A 63 -3.02 6.33 -0.44
CA VAL A 63 -3.90 6.15 -1.61
C VAL A 63 -3.79 4.73 -2.18
N PHE A 64 -2.58 4.17 -2.23
CA PHE A 64 -2.39 2.78 -2.66
C PHE A 64 -3.06 1.79 -1.71
N ILE A 65 -2.87 1.97 -0.40
CA ILE A 65 -3.49 1.13 0.63
C ILE A 65 -5.02 1.29 0.59
N ALA A 66 -5.52 2.52 0.48
CA ALA A 66 -6.95 2.78 0.34
C ALA A 66 -7.56 2.00 -0.84
N ARG A 67 -6.92 2.03 -2.01
CA ARG A 67 -7.40 1.31 -3.20
C ARG A 67 -7.39 -0.21 -3.01
N LEU A 68 -6.30 -0.76 -2.48
CA LEU A 68 -6.19 -2.21 -2.24
C LEU A 68 -7.25 -2.70 -1.25
N LEU A 69 -7.43 -1.98 -0.14
CA LEU A 69 -8.40 -2.36 0.89
C LEU A 69 -9.84 -2.15 0.42
N ALA A 70 -10.13 -1.03 -0.26
CA ALA A 70 -11.46 -0.75 -0.80
C ALA A 70 -11.90 -1.82 -1.81
N GLN A 71 -11.01 -2.31 -2.66
CA GLN A 71 -11.33 -3.37 -3.63
C GLN A 71 -11.57 -4.73 -2.99
N ARG A 72 -10.94 -5.01 -1.83
CA ARG A 72 -11.09 -6.29 -1.11
C ARG A 72 -12.30 -6.30 -0.18
N PHE A 73 -12.60 -5.20 0.50
CA PHE A 73 -13.63 -5.13 1.54
C PHE A 73 -14.83 -4.26 1.18
N GLY A 74 -14.69 -3.38 0.18
CA GLY A 74 -15.69 -2.39 -0.21
C GLY A 74 -16.36 -2.72 -1.53
N ALA A 75 -15.88 -2.10 -2.61
CA ALA A 75 -16.49 -2.11 -3.94
C ALA A 75 -15.44 -2.42 -5.01
N SER A 76 -15.84 -3.09 -6.09
CA SER A 76 -14.93 -3.43 -7.19
C SER A 76 -14.41 -2.21 -7.96
N ASN A 77 -15.20 -1.13 -8.01
CA ASN A 77 -14.86 0.11 -8.69
C ASN A 77 -15.05 1.32 -7.75
N PRO A 78 -14.16 1.54 -6.77
CA PRO A 78 -14.30 2.63 -5.81
C PRO A 78 -14.11 3.98 -6.49
N SER A 79 -14.93 4.98 -6.13
CA SER A 79 -14.78 6.33 -6.65
C SER A 79 -13.54 7.04 -6.08
N GLY A 80 -13.07 8.08 -6.78
CA GLY A 80 -11.95 8.89 -6.29
C GLY A 80 -12.23 9.56 -4.94
N GLY A 81 -13.46 10.01 -4.68
CA GLY A 81 -13.85 10.62 -3.41
C GLY A 81 -13.79 9.64 -2.25
N TYR A 82 -14.24 8.40 -2.47
CA TYR A 82 -14.18 7.33 -1.48
C TYR A 82 -12.74 6.94 -1.15
N LEU A 83 -11.88 6.81 -2.16
CA LEU A 83 -10.44 6.55 -1.94
C LEU A 83 -9.77 7.67 -1.14
N LEU A 84 -10.13 8.93 -1.39
CA LEU A 84 -9.60 10.07 -0.63
C LEU A 84 -10.05 10.05 0.84
N ALA A 85 -11.30 9.68 1.10
CA ALA A 85 -11.81 9.57 2.47
C ALA A 85 -11.08 8.48 3.27
N ILE A 86 -10.85 7.31 2.66
CA ILE A 86 -10.10 6.22 3.29
C ILE A 86 -8.64 6.61 3.50
N ALA A 87 -8.00 7.23 2.51
CA ALA A 87 -6.62 7.70 2.62
C ALA A 87 -6.46 8.78 3.71
N ALA A 88 -7.47 9.65 3.87
CA ALA A 88 -7.50 10.63 4.95
C ALA A 88 -7.62 9.94 6.32
N ALA A 89 -8.54 8.98 6.47
CA ALA A 89 -8.71 8.22 7.70
C ALA A 89 -7.44 7.44 8.09
N PHE A 90 -6.78 6.81 7.11
CA PHE A 90 -5.49 6.14 7.32
C PHE A 90 -4.42 7.11 7.83
N ARG A 91 -4.38 8.34 7.32
CA ARG A 91 -3.38 9.35 7.70
C ARG A 91 -3.66 9.97 9.08
N THR A 92 -4.92 10.18 9.44
CA THR A 92 -5.31 10.89 10.67
C THR A 92 -5.65 9.97 11.83
N GLY A 93 -5.94 8.69 11.58
CA GLY A 93 -6.44 7.77 12.60
C GLY A 93 -7.84 8.13 13.11
N ALA A 94 -8.63 8.84 12.30
CA ALA A 94 -9.98 9.25 12.66
C ALA A 94 -10.91 9.22 11.44
N PHE A 95 -12.16 8.83 11.65
CA PHE A 95 -13.20 8.84 10.64
C PHE A 95 -14.55 9.19 11.26
N ALA A 96 -15.34 10.03 10.59
CA ALA A 96 -16.71 10.41 10.98
C ALA A 96 -16.86 10.82 12.47
N GLY A 97 -15.90 11.59 13.01
CA GLY A 97 -15.93 12.05 14.40
C GLY A 97 -15.48 11.02 15.44
N THR A 98 -15.14 9.80 15.04
CA THR A 98 -14.54 8.77 15.90
C THR A 98 -13.04 8.74 15.69
N THR A 99 -12.28 8.94 16.76
CA THR A 99 -10.82 8.75 16.77
C THR A 99 -10.49 7.34 17.21
N TYR A 100 -9.66 6.66 16.42
CA TYR A 100 -9.17 5.32 16.69
C TYR A 100 -7.84 5.45 17.46
N SER A 101 -6.71 5.11 16.85
CA SER A 101 -5.39 5.39 17.45
C SER A 101 -4.98 6.86 17.35
N GLY A 102 -5.54 7.61 16.38
CA GLY A 102 -5.11 8.98 16.06
C GLY A 102 -3.71 9.09 15.45
N ALA A 103 -3.10 7.96 15.09
CA ALA A 103 -1.78 7.89 14.51
C ALA A 103 -1.82 7.70 12.98
N TYR A 104 -0.72 8.05 12.31
CA TYR A 104 -0.56 7.76 10.90
C TYR A 104 -0.47 6.24 10.65
N GLY A 105 -1.23 5.78 9.67
CA GLY A 105 -1.32 4.39 9.25
C GLY A 105 -2.28 3.53 10.05
N ASP A 106 -3.31 4.15 10.61
CA ASP A 106 -4.35 3.46 11.35
C ASP A 106 -5.27 2.66 10.41
N LEU A 107 -5.17 1.33 10.50
CA LEU A 107 -6.04 0.42 9.74
C LEU A 107 -7.46 0.34 10.29
N GLY A 108 -7.68 0.62 11.58
CA GLY A 108 -9.02 0.66 12.18
C GLY A 108 -9.82 1.83 11.64
N ALA A 109 -9.21 3.02 11.59
CA ALA A 109 -9.82 4.19 10.98
C ALA A 109 -10.08 3.99 9.48
N ALA A 110 -9.12 3.39 8.75
CA ALA A 110 -9.29 3.08 7.33
C ALA A 110 -10.40 2.05 7.07
N ALA A 111 -10.49 0.99 7.88
CA ALA A 111 -11.55 -0.02 7.78
C ALA A 111 -12.93 0.58 8.07
N ALA A 112 -13.04 1.45 9.09
CA ALA A 112 -14.27 2.18 9.37
C ALA A 112 -14.67 3.09 8.20
N ALA A 113 -13.71 3.81 7.62
CA ALA A 113 -13.95 4.60 6.42
C ALA A 113 -14.46 3.74 5.26
N ILE A 114 -13.89 2.55 5.05
CA ILE A 114 -14.37 1.63 4.00
C ILE A 114 -15.83 1.24 4.24
N LEU A 115 -16.16 0.80 5.45
CA LEU A 115 -17.47 0.19 5.72
C LEU A 115 -18.60 1.22 5.91
N LEU A 116 -18.27 2.41 6.44
CA LEU A 116 -19.25 3.42 6.85
C LEU A 116 -19.37 4.60 5.87
N HIS A 117 -18.54 4.66 4.83
CA HIS A 117 -18.64 5.73 3.84
C HIS A 117 -19.99 5.69 3.09
N PRO A 118 -20.60 6.84 2.78
CA PRO A 118 -21.89 6.89 2.08
C PRO A 118 -21.96 6.06 0.82
N GLU A 119 -20.88 6.04 0.00
CA GLU A 119 -20.80 5.22 -1.22
C GLU A 119 -21.00 3.72 -0.96
N LYS A 120 -20.56 3.21 0.21
CA LYS A 120 -20.76 1.81 0.56
C LYS A 120 -22.18 1.54 1.07
N LEU A 121 -22.81 2.54 1.68
CA LEU A 121 -24.15 2.45 2.26
C LEU A 121 -25.26 2.67 1.23
N SER A 122 -25.05 3.59 0.27
CA SER A 122 -25.98 3.86 -0.82
C SER A 122 -25.75 2.86 -1.95
N GLN A 123 -26.51 1.77 -1.98
CA GLN A 123 -26.41 0.78 -3.05
C GLN A 123 -27.11 1.28 -4.32
N THR A 124 -26.35 1.63 -5.35
CA THR A 124 -26.86 1.80 -6.71
C THR A 124 -26.69 0.49 -7.51
N PRO A 125 -27.39 0.29 -8.64
CA PRO A 125 -27.27 -0.93 -9.45
C PRO A 125 -25.86 -1.21 -10.00
N ARG A 126 -24.96 -0.21 -9.98
CA ARG A 126 -23.57 -0.34 -10.39
C ARG A 126 -22.62 -0.64 -9.23
N ASP A 127 -23.13 -0.60 -8.00
CA ASP A 127 -22.34 -0.78 -6.80
C ASP A 127 -22.33 -2.24 -6.36
N GLY A 128 -21.21 -2.65 -5.78
CA GLY A 128 -21.02 -3.99 -5.27
C GLY A 128 -19.65 -4.55 -5.61
N ALA A 129 -19.49 -5.83 -5.27
CA ALA A 129 -18.31 -6.59 -5.61
C ALA A 129 -18.70 -7.72 -6.56
N LEU A 130 -18.03 -7.79 -7.72
CA LEU A 130 -18.17 -8.95 -8.59
C LEU A 130 -17.60 -10.17 -7.88
N ARG A 131 -18.37 -11.25 -7.87
CA ARG A 131 -17.89 -12.54 -7.32
C ARG A 131 -16.68 -12.99 -8.12
N GLU A 132 -15.59 -13.30 -7.43
CA GLU A 132 -14.34 -13.73 -8.06
C GLU A 132 -14.56 -15.05 -8.86
N PRO A 133 -13.86 -15.26 -9.99
CA PRO A 133 -14.08 -16.44 -10.85
C PRO A 133 -13.96 -17.77 -10.09
N PHE A 134 -12.94 -17.91 -9.23
CA PHE A 134 -12.76 -19.11 -8.42
C PHE A 134 -13.90 -19.34 -7.42
N LEU A 135 -14.43 -18.27 -6.81
CA LEU A 135 -15.60 -18.36 -5.94
C LEU A 135 -16.87 -18.81 -6.71
N LYS A 136 -16.99 -18.48 -8.00
CA LYS A 136 -18.08 -18.99 -8.85
C LYS A 136 -17.95 -20.49 -9.09
N VAL A 137 -16.74 -20.98 -9.38
CA VAL A 137 -16.47 -22.42 -9.56
C VAL A 137 -16.75 -23.20 -8.28
N ILE A 138 -16.24 -22.73 -7.14
CA ILE A 138 -16.50 -23.34 -5.83
C ILE A 138 -18.00 -23.35 -5.51
N HIS A 139 -18.70 -22.26 -5.82
CA HIS A 139 -20.15 -22.19 -5.62
C HIS A 139 -20.90 -23.21 -6.48
N LEU A 140 -20.50 -23.40 -7.74
CA LEU A 140 -21.07 -24.40 -8.63
C LEU A 140 -20.81 -25.83 -8.13
N MET A 141 -19.58 -26.14 -7.75
CA MET A 141 -19.23 -27.45 -7.19
C MET A 141 -20.06 -27.76 -5.95
N ARG A 142 -20.20 -26.78 -5.04
CA ARG A 142 -21.05 -26.91 -3.85
C ARG A 142 -22.53 -27.08 -4.20
N SER A 143 -23.06 -26.33 -5.16
CA SER A 143 -24.47 -26.47 -5.57
C SER A 143 -24.78 -27.80 -6.24
N MET A 144 -23.78 -28.42 -6.87
CA MET A 144 -23.89 -29.76 -7.48
C MET A 144 -23.67 -30.89 -6.46
N GLY A 145 -23.40 -30.57 -5.19
CA GLY A 145 -23.11 -31.57 -4.16
C GLY A 145 -21.79 -32.32 -4.38
N TYR A 146 -20.82 -31.69 -5.05
CA TYR A 146 -19.50 -32.27 -5.25
C TYR A 146 -18.89 -32.64 -3.90
N LYS A 147 -18.50 -33.90 -3.77
CA LYS A 147 -17.70 -34.43 -2.68
C LYS A 147 -16.42 -34.98 -3.28
N ASP A 148 -15.31 -34.67 -2.64
CA ASP A 148 -14.05 -35.32 -2.94
C ASP A 148 -14.07 -36.75 -2.37
N ASP A 149 -13.43 -37.70 -3.04
CA ASP A 149 -13.40 -39.10 -2.60
C ASP A 149 -12.70 -39.26 -1.23
N GLU A 150 -11.83 -38.32 -0.86
CA GLU A 150 -11.12 -38.28 0.43
C GLU A 150 -11.70 -37.23 1.40
N ASP A 151 -12.90 -36.69 1.11
CA ASP A 151 -13.57 -35.62 1.88
C ASP A 151 -12.70 -34.38 2.13
N ARG A 152 -11.77 -34.09 1.22
CA ARG A 152 -10.89 -32.92 1.30
C ARG A 152 -11.61 -31.66 0.84
N GLU A 153 -11.20 -30.53 1.42
CA GLU A 153 -11.60 -29.23 0.89
C GLU A 153 -11.05 -29.03 -0.52
N VAL A 154 -11.88 -28.48 -1.41
CA VAL A 154 -11.47 -28.17 -2.79
C VAL A 154 -10.45 -27.03 -2.77
N VAL A 155 -9.18 -27.37 -3.00
CA VAL A 155 -8.08 -26.41 -3.13
C VAL A 155 -7.78 -26.17 -4.61
N LEU A 156 -8.18 -25.00 -5.12
CA LEU A 156 -7.80 -24.52 -6.45
C LEU A 156 -6.47 -23.76 -6.31
N ARG A 157 -5.39 -24.32 -6.85
CA ARG A 157 -4.06 -23.70 -6.89
C ARG A 157 -3.85 -22.95 -8.20
#